data_AF-A0A938KHH6-F1
#
_entry.id   AF-A0A938KHH6-F1
#
_cell.length_a   1.000
_cell.length_b   1.000
_cell.length_c   1.000
_cell.angle_alpha   90.00
_cell.angle_beta   90.00
_cell.angle_gamma   90.00
#
_symmetry.space_group_name_H-M   'P 1'
#
loop_
_entity.id
_entity.type
_entity.pdbx_description
1 polymer ?
#
loop_
_entity_poly.entity_id
_entity_poly.type
_entity_poly.pdbx_seq_one_letter_code
_entity_poly.pdbx_strand_id
1 'polypeptide(L)'
;MRIHEVLTTNVVSAPVEGRFVDWIELQSMSSTPFSLAGWGITDDPARPFRYKFPPGTMMPSGALRVWQAEDELLSPTSLGFALDRDGSGVYLFDPGTNLMDSVVFGSQLEDLSIGRNNSGAWVLCTPTPFGANRPAVTGSPGEVMLNEWQVNGPLLSSFDFIELYNAGRHPVNLGGMHLTDELFGTPRRHRIADLTFIAPGGISLFFASGRPERGVAHLDFRLAAEQGMIALTDEAGQTVDSVVYGPQKANHSEGRIGGVKSTQSVFTQTTPGVPNAGPIVTGPGFTTQTLFPLVTSWLFAEGVSDFPTGWTLPGADVSAFRSGSAVLVDPFSTDLFSNFGTRFASWGDAGSKIFRKTFVVTNLPPNGRLLARGYIDDGAIFYLNGGYAGSVRMPPLEQVLSTTRAISSPVVRTAQETVELDASLLRVGTNVLAVQLHQTANDSLRATFGVHLELTAPVIREPVRNLRLNEVLAANSYIKNGADRTPDWVEIINPTTNDVDLAGMSLTDDLSQPRKWVFPSGVRLNMG
;
A
#
# COMPACT_ATOMS: atom_id res chain seq x y z
N MET A 1 -4.73 -17.53 34.96
CA MET A 1 -5.58 -16.42 34.44
C MET A 1 -5.15 -16.13 33.03
N ARG A 2 -6.02 -15.55 32.20
CA ARG A 2 -5.65 -15.09 30.88
C ARG A 2 -6.39 -13.81 30.51
N ILE A 3 -5.82 -13.04 29.59
CA ILE A 3 -6.51 -11.94 28.93
C ILE A 3 -7.42 -12.56 27.87
N HIS A 4 -8.69 -12.16 27.87
CA HIS A 4 -9.73 -12.80 27.08
C HIS A 4 -10.20 -11.92 25.92
N GLU A 5 -10.45 -10.64 26.19
CA GLU A 5 -10.92 -9.66 25.22
C GLU A 5 -10.43 -8.26 25.64
N VAL A 6 -10.10 -7.42 24.67
CA VAL A 6 -9.64 -6.04 24.88
C VAL A 6 -10.37 -5.14 23.89
N LEU A 7 -10.96 -4.05 24.36
CA LEU A 7 -11.56 -3.01 23.53
C LEU A 7 -10.82 -1.69 23.78
N THR A 8 -10.26 -1.13 22.71
CA THR A 8 -9.59 0.18 22.72
C THR A 8 -10.37 1.14 21.81
N THR A 9 -10.92 2.20 22.38
CA THR A 9 -11.92 3.13 21.81
C THR A 9 -13.34 2.56 21.70
N ASN A 10 -14.05 2.58 22.83
CA ASN A 10 -15.47 2.27 22.93
C ASN A 10 -16.30 3.56 22.86
N VAL A 11 -17.02 3.77 21.76
CA VAL A 11 -17.81 5.01 21.56
C VAL A 11 -19.27 4.75 21.85
N VAL A 12 -19.84 3.66 21.32
CA VAL A 12 -21.28 3.35 21.44
C VAL A 12 -21.63 1.86 21.57
N SER A 13 -20.68 0.94 21.46
CA SER A 13 -21.00 -0.49 21.26
C SER A 13 -21.22 -1.30 22.54
N ALA A 14 -20.37 -1.14 23.56
CA ALA A 14 -20.34 -2.08 24.70
C ALA A 14 -20.13 -1.36 26.04
N PRO A 15 -21.19 -0.75 26.62
CA PRO A 15 -21.03 0.00 27.85
C PRO A 15 -20.75 -0.94 29.02
N VAL A 16 -19.78 -0.57 29.86
CA VAL A 16 -19.43 -1.27 31.10
C VAL A 16 -19.83 -0.34 32.25
N GLU A 17 -20.67 -0.83 33.16
CA GLU A 17 -21.22 -0.03 34.27
C GLU A 17 -21.90 1.28 33.79
N GLY A 18 -22.52 1.24 32.60
CA GLY A 18 -23.22 2.39 32.01
C GLY A 18 -22.31 3.41 31.32
N ARG A 19 -21.02 3.10 31.13
CA ARG A 19 -20.05 3.99 30.49
C ARG A 19 -19.43 3.35 29.24
N PHE A 20 -19.23 4.15 28.19
CA PHE A 20 -18.45 3.77 27.02
C PHE A 20 -16.99 4.15 27.29
N VAL A 21 -16.22 3.16 27.71
CA VAL A 21 -14.82 3.27 28.11
C VAL A 21 -14.04 2.12 27.53
N ASP A 22 -12.74 2.29 27.42
CA ASP A 22 -11.82 1.21 27.08
C ASP A 22 -11.83 0.18 28.19
N TRP A 23 -11.64 -1.09 27.84
CA TRP A 23 -11.68 -2.15 28.83
C TRP A 23 -10.87 -3.38 28.46
N ILE A 24 -10.49 -4.10 29.52
CA ILE A 24 -9.80 -5.38 29.46
C ILE A 24 -10.63 -6.41 30.21
N GLU A 25 -10.93 -7.53 29.55
CA GLU A 25 -11.59 -8.67 30.17
C GLU A 25 -10.59 -9.78 30.47
N LEU A 26 -10.63 -10.29 31.72
CA LEU A 26 -9.86 -11.45 32.13
C LEU A 26 -10.77 -12.66 32.30
N GLN A 27 -10.24 -13.83 31.96
CA GLN A 27 -10.89 -15.12 32.17
C GLN A 27 -10.16 -15.96 33.21
N SER A 28 -10.97 -16.55 34.10
CA SER A 28 -10.51 -17.61 34.98
C SER A 28 -10.41 -18.94 34.25
N MET A 29 -9.18 -19.44 34.09
CA MET A 29 -8.92 -20.80 33.58
C MET A 29 -8.90 -21.86 34.69
N SER A 30 -9.16 -21.45 35.93
CA SER A 30 -9.16 -22.34 37.09
C SER A 30 -10.51 -23.04 37.23
N SER A 31 -10.49 -24.31 37.66
CA SER A 31 -11.69 -25.08 38.02
C SER A 31 -12.21 -24.73 39.42
N THR A 32 -11.45 -23.98 40.22
CA THR A 32 -11.83 -23.46 41.54
C THR A 32 -11.68 -21.93 41.61
N PRO A 33 -12.35 -21.24 42.56
CA PRO A 33 -12.16 -19.80 42.75
C PRO A 33 -10.68 -19.43 42.91
N PHE A 34 -10.25 -18.39 42.19
CA PHE A 34 -8.86 -17.94 42.11
C PHE A 34 -8.70 -16.54 42.70
N SER A 35 -7.69 -16.33 43.54
CA SER A 35 -7.38 -15.00 44.09
C SER A 35 -6.41 -14.27 43.15
N LEU A 36 -6.83 -13.08 42.68
CA LEU A 36 -5.97 -12.15 41.95
C LEU A 36 -5.13 -11.27 42.89
N ALA A 37 -5.27 -11.38 44.21
CA ALA A 37 -4.58 -10.50 45.15
C ALA A 37 -3.07 -10.41 44.87
N GLY A 38 -2.58 -9.19 44.64
CA GLY A 38 -1.18 -8.90 44.38
C GLY A 38 -0.70 -9.16 42.94
N TRP A 39 -1.54 -9.69 42.04
CA TRP A 39 -1.25 -9.75 40.61
C TRP A 39 -1.15 -8.32 40.04
N GLY A 40 -0.46 -8.18 38.90
CA GLY A 40 -0.29 -6.92 38.19
C GLY A 40 -0.89 -6.95 36.80
N ILE A 41 -1.51 -5.86 36.36
CA ILE A 41 -1.88 -5.62 34.96
C ILE A 41 -1.37 -4.24 34.53
N THR A 42 -0.86 -4.17 33.31
CA THR A 42 -0.20 -2.97 32.78
C THR A 42 -0.26 -2.95 31.25
N ASP A 43 -0.15 -1.74 30.69
CA ASP A 43 0.14 -1.45 29.28
C ASP A 43 1.65 -1.26 29.01
N ASP A 44 2.46 -1.13 30.06
CA ASP A 44 3.92 -0.98 30.00
C ASP A 44 4.58 -2.14 30.77
N PRO A 45 5.25 -3.10 30.08
CA PRO A 45 5.86 -4.25 30.73
C PRO A 45 7.07 -3.87 31.61
N ALA A 46 7.64 -2.67 31.45
CA ALA A 46 8.66 -2.15 32.37
C ALA A 46 8.06 -1.72 33.73
N ARG A 47 6.73 -1.63 33.82
CA ARG A 47 5.98 -1.27 35.04
C ARG A 47 4.90 -2.33 35.33
N PRO A 48 5.29 -3.55 35.76
CA PRO A 48 4.39 -4.71 35.83
C PRO A 48 3.16 -4.54 36.75
N PHE A 49 3.18 -3.56 37.65
CA PHE A 49 2.12 -3.30 38.62
C PHE A 49 1.53 -1.89 38.50
N ARG A 50 1.37 -1.34 37.27
CA ARG A 50 0.62 -0.08 37.07
C ARG A 50 -0.75 -0.15 37.73
N TYR A 51 -1.47 -1.26 37.54
CA TYR A 51 -2.57 -1.65 38.42
C TYR A 51 -2.22 -2.94 39.16
N LYS A 52 -2.31 -2.90 40.49
CA LYS A 52 -2.12 -4.07 41.36
C LYS A 52 -3.45 -4.46 41.99
N PHE A 53 -3.90 -5.69 41.73
CA PHE A 53 -5.17 -6.17 42.24
C PHE A 53 -5.17 -6.18 43.79
N PRO A 54 -6.15 -5.54 44.44
CA PRO A 54 -6.19 -5.44 45.89
C PRO A 54 -6.49 -6.80 46.56
N PRO A 55 -6.13 -6.97 47.85
CA PRO A 55 -6.53 -8.13 48.63
C PRO A 55 -8.05 -8.37 48.56
N GLY A 56 -8.46 -9.64 48.47
CA GLY A 56 -9.86 -10.02 48.36
C GLY A 56 -10.43 -10.01 46.94
N THR A 57 -9.65 -9.65 45.92
CA THR A 57 -10.07 -9.77 44.51
C THR A 57 -10.15 -11.24 44.11
N MET A 58 -11.36 -11.79 44.11
CA MET A 58 -11.64 -13.17 43.75
C MET A 58 -12.25 -13.28 42.35
N MET A 59 -11.79 -14.26 41.59
CA MET A 59 -12.36 -14.71 40.33
C MET A 59 -13.03 -16.08 40.54
N PRO A 60 -14.35 -16.22 40.36
CA PRO A 60 -14.98 -17.54 40.37
C PRO A 60 -14.40 -18.47 39.29
N SER A 61 -14.64 -19.78 39.44
CA SER A 61 -14.25 -20.78 38.44
C SER A 61 -14.87 -20.46 37.08
N GLY A 62 -14.05 -20.44 36.01
CA GLY A 62 -14.50 -20.13 34.65
C GLY A 62 -14.98 -18.70 34.38
N ALA A 63 -15.02 -17.81 35.39
CA ALA A 63 -15.64 -16.50 35.28
C ALA A 63 -14.88 -15.54 34.36
N LEU A 64 -15.65 -14.67 33.71
CA LEU A 64 -15.19 -13.49 33.00
C LEU A 64 -15.42 -12.25 33.87
N ARG A 65 -14.48 -11.31 33.83
CA ARG A 65 -14.60 -10.03 34.53
C ARG A 65 -13.91 -8.94 33.76
N VAL A 66 -14.55 -7.77 33.72
CA VAL A 66 -14.10 -6.60 32.97
C VAL A 66 -13.50 -5.56 33.93
N TRP A 67 -12.41 -4.94 33.49
CA TRP A 67 -11.79 -3.77 34.11
C TRP A 67 -11.75 -2.61 33.12
N GLN A 68 -12.08 -1.41 33.60
CA GLN A 68 -12.11 -0.19 32.81
C GLN A 68 -10.68 0.36 32.69
N ALA A 69 -10.16 0.44 31.48
CA ALA A 69 -8.84 0.96 31.16
C ALA A 69 -8.93 2.46 30.89
N GLU A 70 -9.04 3.24 31.97
CA GLU A 70 -9.13 4.69 31.95
C GLU A 70 -8.14 5.27 32.97
N ASP A 71 -7.63 6.48 32.70
CA ASP A 71 -6.72 7.17 33.62
C ASP A 71 -7.41 7.57 34.95
N GLU A 72 -8.72 7.80 34.91
CA GLU A 72 -9.49 8.19 36.09
C GLU A 72 -9.98 6.98 36.91
N LEU A 73 -9.73 6.99 38.22
CA LEU A 73 -10.18 5.97 39.17
C LEU A 73 -11.64 6.17 39.59
N LEU A 74 -12.56 6.02 38.65
CA LEU A 74 -13.99 6.31 38.83
C LEU A 74 -14.79 5.14 39.43
N SER A 75 -14.21 3.94 39.47
CA SER A 75 -14.85 2.74 40.03
C SER A 75 -13.82 1.79 40.65
N PRO A 76 -14.24 0.79 41.46
CA PRO A 76 -13.38 -0.29 41.92
C PRO A 76 -12.79 -1.17 40.79
N THR A 77 -13.25 -1.01 39.54
CA THR A 77 -12.76 -1.72 38.36
C THR A 77 -11.93 -0.84 37.43
N SER A 78 -11.70 0.43 37.79
CA SER A 78 -10.87 1.35 37.03
C SER A 78 -9.38 1.06 37.27
N LEU A 79 -8.62 0.90 36.17
CA LEU A 79 -7.21 0.54 36.21
C LEU A 79 -6.28 1.71 36.52
N GLY A 80 -6.70 2.95 36.27
CA GLY A 80 -5.85 4.13 36.42
C GLY A 80 -4.79 4.26 35.31
N PHE A 81 -5.05 3.66 34.15
CA PHE A 81 -4.33 3.87 32.90
C PHE A 81 -5.25 3.59 31.72
N ALA A 82 -5.14 4.40 30.67
CA ALA A 82 -5.81 4.18 29.38
C ALA A 82 -4.98 3.33 28.41
N LEU A 83 -5.63 2.73 27.41
CA LEU A 83 -4.96 2.03 26.31
C LEU A 83 -4.76 2.97 25.12
N ASP A 84 -3.64 2.80 24.42
CA ASP A 84 -3.39 3.55 23.19
C ASP A 84 -3.96 2.79 21.98
N ARG A 85 -5.02 3.35 21.36
CA ARG A 85 -5.66 2.75 20.19
C ARG A 85 -4.77 2.70 18.96
N ASP A 86 -3.73 3.53 18.88
CA ASP A 86 -2.84 3.55 17.72
C ASP A 86 -1.79 2.43 17.81
N GLY A 87 -1.53 1.89 19.01
CA GLY A 87 -0.80 0.65 19.25
C GLY A 87 -0.25 0.56 20.68
N SER A 88 -0.42 -0.60 21.33
CA SER A 88 -0.01 -0.82 22.72
C SER A 88 0.14 -2.32 23.03
N GLY A 89 0.22 -2.66 24.32
CA GLY A 89 0.07 -4.02 24.78
C GLY A 89 -0.74 -4.08 26.07
N VAL A 90 -1.17 -5.27 26.44
CA VAL A 90 -1.70 -5.58 27.77
C VAL A 90 -0.91 -6.76 28.30
N TYR A 91 -0.41 -6.62 29.52
CA TYR A 91 0.46 -7.60 30.16
C TYR A 91 -0.09 -7.94 31.54
N LEU A 92 -0.25 -9.23 31.82
CA LEU A 92 -0.71 -9.75 33.10
C LEU A 92 0.45 -10.45 33.80
N PHE A 93 0.78 -10.02 35.01
CA PHE A 93 1.87 -10.56 35.82
C PHE A 93 1.34 -11.21 37.10
N ASP A 94 1.99 -12.29 37.53
CA ASP A 94 1.79 -12.83 38.87
C ASP A 94 2.48 -11.95 39.94
N PRO A 95 2.25 -12.18 41.24
CA PRO A 95 2.87 -11.38 42.31
C PRO A 95 4.41 -11.50 42.37
N GLY A 96 4.98 -12.52 41.73
CA GLY A 96 6.40 -12.75 41.59
C GLY A 96 7.02 -12.10 40.35
N THR A 97 6.28 -11.25 39.62
CA THR A 97 6.68 -10.58 38.36
C THR A 97 6.86 -11.50 37.15
N ASN A 98 6.38 -12.74 37.21
CA ASN A 98 6.38 -13.61 36.04
C ASN A 98 5.24 -13.17 35.10
N LEU A 99 5.54 -13.02 33.81
CA LEU A 99 4.53 -12.74 32.78
C LEU A 99 3.64 -13.97 32.59
N MET A 100 2.34 -13.80 32.82
CA MET A 100 1.34 -14.87 32.77
C MET A 100 0.59 -14.91 31.43
N ASP A 101 0.22 -13.75 30.91
CA ASP A 101 -0.38 -13.61 29.59
C ASP A 101 -0.13 -12.21 29.04
N SER A 102 -0.15 -12.07 27.72
CA SER A 102 -0.04 -10.78 27.07
C SER A 102 -0.69 -10.76 25.69
N VAL A 103 -1.02 -9.55 25.25
CA VAL A 103 -1.32 -9.25 23.84
C VAL A 103 -0.63 -7.93 23.49
N VAL A 104 -0.02 -7.88 22.31
CA VAL A 104 0.53 -6.66 21.71
C VAL A 104 -0.22 -6.43 20.41
N PHE A 105 -0.63 -5.19 20.17
CA PHE A 105 -1.47 -4.85 19.05
C PHE A 105 -1.07 -3.50 18.44
N GLY A 106 -1.25 -3.37 17.13
CA GLY A 106 -1.17 -2.09 16.42
C GLY A 106 -2.50 -1.36 16.44
N SER A 107 -2.78 -0.56 15.41
CA SER A 107 -3.96 0.31 15.42
C SER A 107 -5.29 -0.46 15.43
N GLN A 108 -6.19 -0.11 16.34
CA GLN A 108 -7.50 -0.73 16.52
C GLN A 108 -8.63 0.12 15.93
N LEU A 109 -9.76 -0.53 15.67
CA LEU A 109 -10.97 0.12 15.18
C LEU A 109 -11.89 0.49 16.34
N GLU A 110 -12.54 1.65 16.21
CA GLU A 110 -13.59 2.05 17.13
C GLU A 110 -14.68 0.99 17.21
N ASP A 111 -15.19 0.75 18.42
CA ASP A 111 -16.32 -0.14 18.69
C ASP A 111 -16.13 -1.62 18.27
N LEU A 112 -14.89 -2.03 17.99
CA LEU A 112 -14.51 -3.42 17.77
C LEU A 112 -13.38 -3.82 18.71
N SER A 113 -13.51 -5.00 19.29
CA SER A 113 -12.54 -5.55 20.23
C SER A 113 -11.55 -6.46 19.52
N ILE A 114 -10.44 -6.77 20.18
CA ILE A 114 -9.66 -7.98 19.88
C ILE A 114 -9.95 -9.03 20.93
N GLY A 115 -10.14 -10.27 20.50
CA GLY A 115 -10.42 -11.39 21.38
C GLY A 115 -9.82 -12.69 20.86
N ARG A 116 -9.65 -13.66 21.76
CA ARG A 116 -9.21 -15.00 21.38
C ARG A 116 -10.35 -15.80 20.73
N ASN A 117 -10.09 -16.40 19.58
CA ASN A 117 -11.00 -17.35 18.93
C ASN A 117 -10.92 -18.77 19.57
N ASN A 118 -11.62 -19.75 18.99
CA ASN A 118 -11.63 -21.14 19.49
C ASN A 118 -10.26 -21.83 19.47
N SER A 119 -9.31 -21.40 18.63
CA SER A 119 -7.94 -21.91 18.63
C SER A 119 -7.02 -21.16 19.61
N GLY A 120 -7.54 -20.14 20.31
CA GLY A 120 -6.78 -19.28 21.21
C GLY A 120 -6.02 -18.15 20.51
N ALA A 121 -6.16 -18.00 19.19
CA ALA A 121 -5.52 -16.92 18.42
C ALA A 121 -6.30 -15.61 18.57
N TRP A 122 -5.59 -14.50 18.68
CA TRP A 122 -6.18 -13.16 18.71
C TRP A 122 -6.72 -12.78 17.34
N VAL A 123 -7.96 -12.29 17.31
CA VAL A 123 -8.66 -11.83 16.10
C VAL A 123 -9.50 -10.60 16.42
N LEU A 124 -9.91 -9.86 15.39
CA LEU A 124 -10.94 -8.82 15.51
C LEU A 124 -12.27 -9.47 15.90
N CYS A 125 -12.98 -8.86 16.84
CA CYS A 125 -14.22 -9.32 17.40
C CYS A 125 -15.24 -8.18 17.44
N THR A 126 -16.53 -8.54 17.41
CA THR A 126 -17.53 -7.63 17.96
C THR A 126 -17.47 -7.71 19.49
N PRO A 127 -17.52 -6.59 20.22
CA PRO A 127 -17.36 -6.59 21.67
C PRO A 127 -18.37 -7.48 22.39
N THR A 128 -17.90 -8.36 23.27
CA THR A 128 -18.73 -9.31 24.01
C THR A 128 -18.41 -9.33 25.51
N PRO A 129 -18.51 -8.20 26.24
CA PRO A 129 -18.19 -8.19 27.65
C PRO A 129 -19.04 -9.23 28.41
N PHE A 130 -18.39 -9.96 29.31
CA PHE A 130 -18.93 -11.07 30.09
C PHE A 130 -19.34 -12.31 29.28
N GLY A 131 -18.99 -12.36 27.99
CA GLY A 131 -19.46 -13.36 27.04
C GLY A 131 -18.35 -14.09 26.30
N ALA A 132 -18.76 -15.06 25.47
CA ALA A 132 -17.83 -15.71 24.55
C ALA A 132 -17.51 -14.77 23.39
N ASN A 133 -16.22 -14.64 23.08
CA ASN A 133 -15.72 -13.83 21.97
C ASN A 133 -16.42 -14.19 20.66
N ARG A 134 -16.86 -13.17 19.92
CA ARG A 134 -17.48 -13.32 18.61
C ARG A 134 -16.62 -12.67 17.53
N PRO A 135 -15.85 -13.46 16.75
CA PRO A 135 -15.03 -12.93 15.66
C PRO A 135 -15.83 -12.08 14.69
N ALA A 136 -15.29 -10.91 14.34
CA ALA A 136 -15.82 -10.04 13.30
C ALA A 136 -15.44 -10.57 11.91
N VAL A 137 -16.28 -10.26 10.92
CA VAL A 137 -15.96 -10.58 9.51
C VAL A 137 -14.91 -9.60 9.02
N THR A 138 -13.82 -10.12 8.46
CA THR A 138 -12.76 -9.32 7.83
C THR A 138 -12.74 -9.48 6.31
N GLY A 139 -12.28 -8.44 5.61
CA GLY A 139 -12.08 -8.39 4.17
C GLY A 139 -10.73 -8.96 3.73
N SER A 140 -10.48 -8.88 2.43
CA SER A 140 -9.23 -9.37 1.83
C SER A 140 -8.16 -8.27 1.85
N PRO A 141 -6.87 -8.60 2.13
CA PRO A 141 -5.76 -7.67 1.92
C PRO A 141 -5.74 -7.04 0.52
N GLY A 142 -6.23 -7.73 -0.52
CA GLY A 142 -6.30 -7.20 -1.89
C GLY A 142 -7.22 -5.99 -2.07
N GLU A 143 -8.11 -5.73 -1.11
CA GLU A 143 -9.01 -4.56 -1.08
C GLU A 143 -8.31 -3.30 -0.54
N VAL A 144 -7.12 -3.44 0.04
CA VAL A 144 -6.29 -2.33 0.52
C VAL A 144 -5.40 -1.82 -0.62
N MET A 145 -5.25 -0.50 -0.68
CA MET A 145 -4.42 0.17 -1.67
C MET A 145 -3.59 1.29 -1.06
N LEU A 146 -2.49 1.61 -1.71
CA LEU A 146 -1.77 2.87 -1.52
C LEU A 146 -2.65 4.02 -2.01
N ASN A 147 -2.91 4.98 -1.13
CA ASN A 147 -3.88 6.06 -1.35
C ASN A 147 -3.24 7.43 -1.53
N GLU A 148 -2.29 7.80 -0.67
CA GLU A 148 -1.60 9.08 -0.71
C GLU A 148 -0.18 8.89 -0.15
N TRP A 149 0.79 9.60 -0.69
CA TRP A 149 2.13 9.66 -0.15
C TRP A 149 2.69 11.07 -0.30
N GLN A 150 3.56 11.41 0.62
CA GLN A 150 4.28 12.67 0.58
C GLN A 150 5.75 12.43 0.85
N VAL A 151 6.58 13.15 0.10
CA VAL A 151 8.02 13.22 0.34
C VAL A 151 8.39 14.67 0.64
N ASN A 152 9.22 14.89 1.65
CA ASN A 152 9.63 16.19 2.16
C ASN A 152 8.45 17.06 2.65
N GLY A 153 7.86 16.65 3.77
CA GLY A 153 6.89 17.42 4.56
C GLY A 153 7.26 18.89 4.78
N PRO A 154 6.31 19.85 4.82
CA PRO A 154 6.57 21.17 5.36
C PRO A 154 7.17 21.07 6.77
N LEU A 155 7.92 22.10 7.18
CA LEU A 155 8.63 22.18 8.46
C LEU A 155 7.78 21.86 9.71
N LEU A 156 6.45 21.87 9.60
CA LEU A 156 5.51 21.59 10.69
C LEU A 156 5.02 20.12 10.78
N SER A 157 5.16 19.28 9.73
CA SER A 157 4.89 17.83 9.81
C SER A 157 6.13 16.94 9.71
N SER A 158 7.24 17.46 9.15
CA SER A 158 8.63 16.92 9.14
C SER A 158 8.89 15.47 8.68
N PHE A 159 7.87 14.64 8.45
CA PHE A 159 8.03 13.26 7.97
C PHE A 159 7.34 13.05 6.65
N ASP A 160 7.97 12.23 5.82
CA ASP A 160 7.34 11.58 4.69
C ASP A 160 6.21 10.69 5.22
N PHE A 161 5.12 10.57 4.49
CA PHE A 161 4.02 9.69 4.88
C PHE A 161 3.56 8.80 3.72
N ILE A 162 2.95 7.70 4.10
CA ILE A 162 2.28 6.74 3.23
C ILE A 162 0.91 6.50 3.84
N GLU A 163 -0.11 6.59 3.01
CA GLU A 163 -1.49 6.38 3.38
C GLU A 163 -2.03 5.14 2.68
N LEU A 164 -2.67 4.26 3.44
CA LEU A 164 -3.42 3.11 2.95
C LEU A 164 -4.91 3.40 3.02
N TYR A 165 -5.65 2.93 2.03
CA TYR A 165 -7.11 3.01 1.98
C TYR A 165 -7.71 1.63 1.76
N ASN A 166 -8.75 1.30 2.53
CA ASN A 166 -9.53 0.08 2.36
C ASN A 166 -10.77 0.35 1.50
N ALA A 167 -10.76 -0.11 0.25
CA ALA A 167 -11.90 0.03 -0.65
C ALA A 167 -12.96 -1.07 -0.49
N GLY A 168 -12.72 -2.04 0.39
CA GLY A 168 -13.62 -3.12 0.70
C GLY A 168 -14.80 -2.69 1.56
N ARG A 169 -15.72 -3.64 1.78
CA ARG A 169 -16.92 -3.46 2.63
C ARG A 169 -16.75 -3.99 4.05
N HIS A 170 -15.60 -4.57 4.37
CA HIS A 170 -15.29 -5.13 5.67
C HIS A 170 -13.95 -4.59 6.19
N PRO A 171 -13.73 -4.58 7.52
CA PRO A 171 -12.41 -4.33 8.09
C PRO A 171 -11.34 -5.25 7.52
N VAL A 172 -10.13 -4.76 7.25
CA VAL A 172 -9.01 -5.60 6.80
C VAL A 172 -7.94 -5.65 7.88
N ASN A 173 -7.38 -6.84 8.11
CA ASN A 173 -6.21 -7.03 8.96
C ASN A 173 -4.95 -6.68 8.17
N LEU A 174 -4.21 -5.66 8.62
CA LEU A 174 -2.92 -5.24 8.10
C LEU A 174 -1.75 -5.85 8.89
N GLY A 175 -2.01 -6.41 10.08
CA GLY A 175 -0.95 -6.97 10.92
C GLY A 175 -0.18 -8.08 10.19
N GLY A 176 1.15 -8.03 10.30
CA GLY A 176 2.04 -8.98 9.62
C GLY A 176 2.38 -8.65 8.17
N MET A 177 1.60 -7.81 7.50
CA MET A 177 1.95 -7.26 6.19
C MET A 177 3.18 -6.35 6.27
N HIS A 178 3.74 -5.97 5.12
CA HIS A 178 4.91 -5.09 5.09
C HIS A 178 4.74 -3.90 4.16
N LEU A 179 5.33 -2.78 4.57
CA LEU A 179 5.58 -1.62 3.71
C LEU A 179 7.06 -1.62 3.31
N THR A 180 7.32 -1.30 2.05
CA THR A 180 8.68 -1.23 1.49
C THR A 180 8.77 -0.19 0.38
N ASP A 181 9.89 0.50 0.32
CA ASP A 181 10.35 1.37 -0.78
C ASP A 181 11.29 0.64 -1.75
N GLU A 182 11.53 -0.66 -1.54
CA GLU A 182 12.45 -1.49 -2.33
C GLU A 182 11.85 -2.90 -2.52
N LEU A 183 10.69 -2.99 -3.19
CA LEU A 183 9.87 -4.21 -3.31
C LEU A 183 10.65 -5.47 -3.72
N PHE A 184 11.67 -5.35 -4.54
CA PHE A 184 12.38 -6.51 -5.09
C PHE A 184 13.73 -6.79 -4.41
N GLY A 185 14.19 -5.87 -3.55
CA GLY A 185 15.35 -6.07 -2.68
C GLY A 185 14.90 -6.48 -1.28
N THR A 186 14.05 -5.67 -0.67
CA THR A 186 13.51 -5.88 0.68
C THR A 186 11.98 -5.90 0.66
N PRO A 187 11.32 -6.90 0.03
CA PRO A 187 9.85 -6.99 -0.04
C PRO A 187 9.18 -6.99 1.34
N ARG A 188 9.90 -7.44 2.37
CA ARG A 188 9.46 -7.51 3.77
C ARG A 188 10.25 -6.54 4.65
N ARG A 189 10.41 -5.29 4.18
CA ARG A 189 11.25 -4.27 4.84
C ARG A 189 10.69 -3.90 6.21
N HIS A 190 9.57 -3.18 6.26
CA HIS A 190 8.95 -2.78 7.51
C HIS A 190 7.70 -3.59 7.78
N ARG A 191 7.70 -4.41 8.84
CA ARG A 191 6.54 -5.23 9.22
C ARG A 191 5.53 -4.38 10.01
N ILE A 192 4.28 -4.36 9.56
CA ILE A 192 3.16 -3.72 10.27
C ILE A 192 2.86 -4.53 11.54
N ALA A 193 2.69 -3.82 12.66
CA ALA A 193 2.43 -4.43 13.96
C ALA A 193 1.23 -5.39 13.91
N ASP A 194 1.32 -6.51 14.65
CA ASP A 194 0.24 -7.50 14.70
C ASP A 194 -1.08 -6.86 15.13
N LEU A 195 -2.19 -7.45 14.68
CA LEU A 195 -3.53 -6.97 15.01
C LEU A 195 -3.78 -5.51 14.61
N THR A 196 -3.09 -4.97 13.60
CA THR A 196 -3.45 -3.67 13.02
C THR A 196 -4.64 -3.84 12.08
N PHE A 197 -5.69 -3.05 12.24
CA PHE A 197 -6.89 -3.14 11.40
C PHE A 197 -7.22 -1.80 10.72
N ILE A 198 -7.80 -1.88 9.53
CA ILE A 198 -8.32 -0.72 8.78
C ILE A 198 -9.81 -0.91 8.50
N ALA A 199 -10.63 0.06 8.91
CA ALA A 199 -12.09 0.04 8.72
C ALA A 199 -12.47 0.02 7.22
N PRO A 200 -13.67 -0.43 6.85
CA PRO A 200 -14.16 -0.28 5.48
C PRO A 200 -14.30 1.20 5.11
N GLY A 201 -13.75 1.60 3.96
CA GLY A 201 -13.61 3.03 3.61
C GLY A 201 -12.65 3.81 4.52
N GLY A 202 -11.95 3.11 5.41
CA GLY A 202 -11.01 3.68 6.37
C GLY A 202 -9.65 3.96 5.74
N ILE A 203 -8.88 4.77 6.48
CA ILE A 203 -7.56 5.23 6.12
C ILE A 203 -6.58 4.86 7.24
N SER A 204 -5.40 4.36 6.88
CA SER A 204 -4.29 4.15 7.82
C SER A 204 -3.08 4.95 7.38
N LEU A 205 -2.52 5.74 8.29
CA LEU A 205 -1.38 6.62 8.05
C LEU A 205 -0.10 6.03 8.64
N PHE A 206 0.97 5.99 7.84
CA PHE A 206 2.30 5.58 8.24
C PHE A 206 3.32 6.68 7.94
N PHE A 207 4.26 6.89 8.85
CA PHE A 207 5.31 7.90 8.72
C PHE A 207 6.61 7.23 8.27
N ALA A 208 7.02 7.45 7.03
CA ALA A 208 8.31 7.04 6.47
C ALA A 208 9.44 7.91 7.07
N SER A 209 9.70 7.71 8.36
CA SER A 209 10.55 8.58 9.17
C SER A 209 11.99 8.09 9.30
N GLY A 210 12.25 6.82 9.01
CA GLY A 210 13.49 6.11 9.30
C GLY A 210 13.73 5.91 10.80
N ARG A 211 12.66 5.96 11.62
CA ARG A 211 12.71 6.01 13.09
C ARG A 211 11.57 5.21 13.73
N PRO A 212 11.60 3.87 13.61
CA PRO A 212 10.51 3.02 14.09
C PRO A 212 10.36 3.03 15.61
N GLU A 213 11.39 3.47 16.35
CA GLU A 213 11.34 3.65 17.79
C GLU A 213 10.35 4.72 18.27
N ARG A 214 9.77 5.51 17.35
CA ARG A 214 8.82 6.58 17.66
C ARG A 214 7.36 6.12 17.79
N GLY A 215 7.06 4.89 17.39
CA GLY A 215 5.73 4.31 17.49
C GLY A 215 5.41 3.40 16.32
N VAL A 216 4.33 2.63 16.44
CA VAL A 216 3.98 1.57 15.50
C VAL A 216 3.62 2.06 14.09
N ALA A 217 3.28 3.35 13.94
CA ALA A 217 3.05 3.98 12.63
C ALA A 217 4.33 4.48 11.97
N HIS A 218 5.49 4.49 12.66
CA HIS A 218 6.75 4.97 12.11
C HIS A 218 7.54 3.86 11.42
N LEU A 219 7.82 4.05 10.13
CA LEU A 219 8.56 3.10 9.31
C LEU A 219 10.09 3.25 9.54
N ASP A 220 10.81 2.17 9.26
CA ASP A 220 12.28 2.10 9.33
C ASP A 220 13.01 2.69 8.10
N PHE A 221 12.27 3.34 7.22
CA PHE A 221 12.81 3.96 6.01
C PHE A 221 12.21 5.34 5.75
N ARG A 222 12.83 6.04 4.79
CA ARG A 222 12.39 7.33 4.26
C ARG A 222 12.16 7.20 2.78
N LEU A 223 11.31 8.07 2.22
CA LEU A 223 11.05 8.09 0.80
C LEU A 223 12.08 8.95 0.07
N ALA A 224 12.54 8.50 -1.09
CA ALA A 224 13.48 9.26 -1.91
C ALA A 224 12.74 10.40 -2.64
N ALA A 225 13.27 11.62 -2.62
CA ALA A 225 12.59 12.80 -3.20
C ALA A 225 12.64 12.87 -4.74
N GLU A 226 13.68 12.30 -5.37
CA GLU A 226 13.90 12.39 -6.82
C GLU A 226 13.02 11.42 -7.62
N GLN A 227 12.78 10.23 -7.06
CA GLN A 227 11.88 9.18 -7.57
C GLN A 227 12.01 7.98 -6.64
N GLY A 228 10.98 7.13 -6.61
CA GLY A 228 11.02 5.92 -5.81
C GLY A 228 9.83 5.02 -6.08
N MET A 229 9.75 3.94 -5.31
CA MET A 229 8.58 3.10 -5.26
C MET A 229 8.08 2.95 -3.84
N ILE A 230 6.82 2.57 -3.71
CA ILE A 230 6.22 2.12 -2.45
C ILE A 230 5.45 0.86 -2.79
N ALA A 231 5.54 -0.15 -1.94
CA ALA A 231 4.73 -1.34 -2.05
C ALA A 231 4.20 -1.77 -0.68
N LEU A 232 2.96 -2.25 -0.71
CA LEU A 232 2.35 -3.05 0.34
C LEU A 232 2.47 -4.52 -0.07
N THR A 233 3.06 -5.35 0.80
CA THR A 233 3.21 -6.78 0.57
C THR A 233 2.54 -7.58 1.68
N ASP A 234 2.13 -8.81 1.37
CA ASP A 234 1.62 -9.75 2.37
C ASP A 234 2.74 -10.31 3.28
N GLU A 235 2.40 -11.22 4.19
CA GLU A 235 3.38 -11.86 5.08
C GLU A 235 4.46 -12.67 4.34
N ALA A 236 4.13 -13.20 3.15
CA ALA A 236 5.05 -13.94 2.30
C ALA A 236 5.94 -13.02 1.45
N GLY A 237 5.66 -11.71 1.42
CA GLY A 237 6.36 -10.72 0.59
C GLY A 237 5.79 -10.62 -0.83
N GLN A 238 4.62 -11.18 -1.12
CA GLN A 238 3.93 -10.98 -2.39
C GLN A 238 3.27 -9.60 -2.43
N THR A 239 3.32 -8.95 -3.58
CA THR A 239 2.75 -7.60 -3.76
C THR A 239 1.23 -7.63 -3.66
N VAL A 240 0.69 -6.83 -2.74
CA VAL A 240 -0.74 -6.50 -2.65
C VAL A 240 -1.04 -5.26 -3.47
N ASP A 241 -0.17 -4.26 -3.38
CA ASP A 241 -0.22 -3.05 -4.18
C ASP A 241 1.15 -2.39 -4.26
N SER A 242 1.39 -1.65 -5.32
CA SER A 242 2.60 -0.84 -5.47
C SER A 242 2.34 0.42 -6.28
N VAL A 243 3.16 1.42 -6.02
CA VAL A 243 3.23 2.64 -6.82
C VAL A 243 4.69 2.99 -7.07
N VAL A 244 4.94 3.57 -8.24
CA VAL A 244 6.20 4.21 -8.57
C VAL A 244 5.92 5.68 -8.78
N TYR A 245 6.72 6.53 -8.16
CA TYR A 245 6.55 7.98 -8.19
C TYR A 245 7.82 8.67 -8.71
N GLY A 246 7.66 9.84 -9.33
CA GLY A 246 8.74 10.64 -9.91
C GLY A 246 9.28 11.70 -8.96
N PRO A 247 9.96 12.75 -9.46
CA PRO A 247 10.45 13.85 -8.63
C PRO A 247 9.32 14.54 -7.86
N GLN A 248 9.46 14.59 -6.54
CA GLN A 248 8.47 15.13 -5.62
C GLN A 248 8.75 16.61 -5.33
N LYS A 249 7.67 17.41 -5.25
CA LYS A 249 7.75 18.81 -4.87
C LYS A 249 7.46 18.97 -3.38
N ALA A 250 8.24 19.81 -2.71
CA ALA A 250 7.98 20.16 -1.31
C ALA A 250 6.54 20.69 -1.14
N ASN A 251 5.92 20.33 -0.02
CA ASN A 251 4.54 20.70 0.34
C ASN A 251 3.44 20.19 -0.61
N HIS A 252 3.75 19.22 -1.46
CA HIS A 252 2.77 18.50 -2.27
C HIS A 252 2.78 17.03 -1.87
N SER A 253 1.64 16.39 -2.01
CA SER A 253 1.52 14.94 -1.97
C SER A 253 1.11 14.41 -3.33
N GLU A 254 1.35 13.13 -3.56
CA GLU A 254 0.79 12.38 -4.67
C GLU A 254 -0.15 11.31 -4.12
N GLY A 255 -1.14 10.91 -4.90
CA GLY A 255 -2.03 9.84 -4.46
C GLY A 255 -3.04 9.48 -5.52
N ARG A 256 -3.91 8.54 -5.17
CA ARG A 256 -4.90 7.99 -6.08
C ARG A 256 -6.28 8.61 -5.84
N ILE A 257 -6.98 8.93 -6.93
CA ILE A 257 -8.33 9.53 -6.86
C ILE A 257 -9.39 8.46 -7.09
N GLY A 258 -10.46 8.48 -6.29
CA GLY A 258 -11.66 7.68 -6.50
C GLY A 258 -11.54 6.20 -6.09
N GLY A 259 -10.52 5.83 -5.30
CA GLY A 259 -10.35 4.46 -4.82
C GLY A 259 -10.02 3.45 -5.92
N VAL A 260 -9.37 3.89 -7.00
CA VAL A 260 -8.94 3.02 -8.11
C VAL A 260 -7.42 3.04 -8.24
N LYS A 261 -6.80 1.86 -8.40
CA LYS A 261 -5.33 1.71 -8.45
C LYS A 261 -4.66 2.41 -9.66
N SER A 262 -5.42 2.76 -10.70
CA SER A 262 -4.90 3.19 -12.02
C SER A 262 -4.76 4.70 -12.22
N THR A 263 -5.20 5.55 -11.29
CA THR A 263 -5.20 7.00 -11.47
C THR A 263 -4.43 7.67 -10.36
N GLN A 264 -3.29 8.29 -10.68
CA GLN A 264 -2.44 9.04 -9.75
C GLN A 264 -2.56 10.54 -10.04
N SER A 265 -2.49 11.37 -9.01
CA SER A 265 -2.59 12.83 -9.12
C SER A 265 -1.77 13.51 -8.03
N VAL A 266 -1.38 14.76 -8.29
CA VAL A 266 -0.67 15.61 -7.33
C VAL A 266 -1.67 16.48 -6.58
N PHE A 267 -1.57 16.53 -5.26
CA PHE A 267 -2.38 17.39 -4.41
C PHE A 267 -1.53 18.55 -3.87
N THR A 268 -2.04 19.78 -3.99
CA THR A 268 -1.40 20.98 -3.40
C THR A 268 -1.69 21.17 -1.92
N GLN A 269 -2.58 20.35 -1.37
CA GLN A 269 -2.84 20.30 0.05
C GLN A 269 -2.69 18.85 0.47
N THR A 270 -1.75 18.62 1.37
CA THR A 270 -1.47 17.31 1.97
C THR A 270 -2.64 16.94 2.85
N THR A 271 -3.22 15.75 2.66
CA THR A 271 -4.39 15.27 3.42
C THR A 271 -4.10 14.06 4.33
N PRO A 272 -3.03 14.05 5.17
CA PRO A 272 -2.76 12.91 6.03
C PRO A 272 -3.97 12.54 6.91
N GLY A 273 -4.44 11.30 6.78
CA GLY A 273 -5.50 10.76 7.64
C GLY A 273 -6.91 11.24 7.30
N VAL A 274 -7.09 11.96 6.19
CA VAL A 274 -8.42 12.33 5.67
C VAL A 274 -8.51 11.98 4.19
N PRO A 275 -9.69 11.62 3.65
CA PRO A 275 -9.80 11.29 2.23
C PRO A 275 -9.28 12.42 1.34
N ASN A 276 -8.52 12.08 0.31
CA ASN A 276 -7.99 12.99 -0.73
C ASN A 276 -9.06 14.02 -1.18
N ALA A 277 -9.06 15.21 -0.59
CA ALA A 277 -10.12 16.23 -0.77
C ALA A 277 -9.58 17.68 -0.94
N GLY A 278 -8.26 17.85 -1.12
CA GLY A 278 -7.67 19.16 -1.38
C GLY A 278 -8.00 19.71 -2.78
N PRO A 279 -7.76 21.02 -3.05
CA PRO A 279 -7.80 21.54 -4.40
C PRO A 279 -6.84 20.72 -5.27
N ILE A 280 -7.40 19.87 -6.13
CA ILE A 280 -6.67 19.16 -7.16
C ILE A 280 -6.04 20.25 -8.02
N VAL A 281 -4.71 20.41 -7.98
CA VAL A 281 -4.06 21.06 -9.10
C VAL A 281 -4.13 20.07 -10.23
N THR A 282 -5.06 20.35 -11.14
CA THR A 282 -5.03 19.87 -12.51
C THR A 282 -3.84 20.49 -13.24
N GLY A 283 -2.63 20.28 -12.72
CA GLY A 283 -1.50 19.98 -13.57
C GLY A 283 -1.73 18.58 -14.12
N PRO A 284 -0.98 18.14 -15.13
CA PRO A 284 -1.21 16.82 -15.70
C PRO A 284 -1.06 15.77 -14.58
N GLY A 285 -2.19 15.22 -14.10
CA GLY A 285 -2.17 13.96 -13.38
C GLY A 285 -1.58 12.91 -14.33
N PHE A 286 -1.13 11.76 -13.86
CA PHE A 286 -0.66 10.73 -14.81
C PHE A 286 -1.57 9.49 -14.71
N THR A 287 -2.04 9.00 -15.86
CA THR A 287 -2.52 7.62 -15.96
C THR A 287 -1.30 6.75 -16.20
N THR A 288 -1.11 5.75 -15.36
CA THR A 288 -0.07 4.73 -15.56
C THR A 288 -0.73 3.43 -15.95
N GLN A 289 -0.39 2.92 -17.12
CA GLN A 289 -0.76 1.59 -17.58
C GLN A 289 0.48 0.68 -17.49
N THR A 290 0.45 -0.32 -16.62
CA THR A 290 1.46 -1.39 -16.63
C THR A 290 1.20 -2.28 -17.85
N LEU A 291 2.13 -2.26 -18.81
CA LEU A 291 2.07 -3.09 -20.02
C LEU A 291 2.53 -4.52 -19.74
N PHE A 292 3.47 -4.69 -18.81
CA PHE A 292 3.77 -5.96 -18.15
C PHE A 292 4.54 -5.74 -16.85
N PRO A 293 4.34 -6.60 -15.83
CA PRO A 293 5.04 -6.50 -14.55
C PRO A 293 6.48 -7.04 -14.63
N LEU A 294 7.27 -6.85 -13.56
CA LEU A 294 8.68 -7.26 -13.52
C LEU A 294 8.82 -8.78 -13.56
N VAL A 295 8.02 -9.47 -12.74
CA VAL A 295 7.97 -10.93 -12.69
C VAL A 295 7.17 -11.41 -13.90
N THR A 296 7.87 -11.59 -15.00
CA THR A 296 7.28 -11.98 -16.27
C THR A 296 8.26 -12.81 -17.09
N SER A 297 7.75 -13.62 -18.01
CA SER A 297 8.59 -14.39 -18.91
C SER A 297 9.20 -13.53 -20.01
N TRP A 298 10.45 -13.82 -20.32
CA TRP A 298 11.24 -13.25 -21.39
C TRP A 298 11.76 -14.36 -22.28
N LEU A 299 11.81 -14.10 -23.58
CA LEU A 299 12.66 -14.86 -24.50
C LEU A 299 14.06 -14.28 -24.43
N PHE A 300 15.09 -15.10 -24.31
CA PHE A 300 16.47 -14.63 -24.22
C PHE A 300 17.48 -15.56 -24.90
N ALA A 301 18.60 -15.00 -25.32
CA ALA A 301 19.76 -15.72 -25.83
C ALA A 301 21.05 -15.18 -25.18
N GLU A 302 21.98 -16.09 -24.92
CA GLU A 302 23.29 -15.85 -24.30
C GLU A 302 24.40 -16.14 -25.30
N GLY A 303 25.61 -15.61 -25.05
CA GLY A 303 26.78 -15.94 -25.86
C GLY A 303 26.68 -15.49 -27.31
N VAL A 304 25.93 -14.41 -27.57
CA VAL A 304 25.64 -13.96 -28.92
C VAL A 304 26.88 -13.30 -29.52
N SER A 305 27.59 -14.00 -30.41
CA SER A 305 28.74 -13.44 -31.14
C SER A 305 28.32 -12.44 -32.21
N ASP A 306 27.14 -12.64 -32.82
CA ASP A 306 26.50 -11.74 -33.76
C ASP A 306 24.99 -11.75 -33.52
N PHE A 307 24.37 -10.57 -33.60
CA PHE A 307 22.92 -10.45 -33.37
C PHE A 307 22.13 -11.14 -34.49
N PRO A 308 21.14 -12.00 -34.18
CA PRO A 308 20.36 -12.68 -35.21
C PRO A 308 19.65 -11.67 -36.12
N THR A 309 19.63 -11.90 -37.44
CA THR A 309 19.08 -10.90 -38.37
C THR A 309 17.61 -10.58 -38.05
N GLY A 310 17.29 -9.30 -37.88
CA GLY A 310 15.91 -8.84 -37.65
C GLY A 310 15.30 -9.19 -36.29
N TRP A 311 16.09 -9.70 -35.32
CA TRP A 311 15.61 -10.21 -34.03
C TRP A 311 14.76 -9.21 -33.21
N THR A 312 14.93 -7.91 -33.44
CA THR A 312 14.18 -6.83 -32.80
C THR A 312 12.78 -6.60 -33.41
N LEU A 313 12.49 -7.15 -34.59
CA LEU A 313 11.22 -6.96 -35.31
C LEU A 313 10.15 -7.96 -34.87
N PRO A 314 8.86 -7.60 -34.82
CA PRO A 314 7.77 -8.49 -34.37
C PRO A 314 7.73 -9.90 -34.99
N GLY A 315 8.09 -10.04 -36.27
CA GLY A 315 8.09 -11.31 -37.01
C GLY A 315 9.43 -12.07 -37.02
N ALA A 316 10.37 -11.73 -36.14
CA ALA A 316 11.64 -12.43 -36.05
C ALA A 316 11.49 -13.93 -35.75
N ASP A 317 12.37 -14.74 -36.33
CA ASP A 317 12.55 -16.12 -35.88
C ASP A 317 13.16 -16.14 -34.47
N VAL A 318 12.45 -16.78 -33.54
CA VAL A 318 12.83 -16.89 -32.13
C VAL A 318 13.11 -18.34 -31.73
N SER A 319 13.25 -19.26 -32.68
CA SER A 319 13.49 -20.69 -32.43
C SER A 319 14.76 -20.96 -31.61
N ALA A 320 15.76 -20.08 -31.71
CA ALA A 320 17.00 -20.15 -30.94
C ALA A 320 16.92 -19.51 -29.53
N PHE A 321 15.82 -18.82 -29.19
CA PHE A 321 15.67 -18.17 -27.89
C PHE A 321 15.14 -19.16 -26.85
N ARG A 322 15.67 -19.07 -25.63
CA ARG A 322 15.11 -19.76 -24.46
C ARG A 322 14.08 -18.87 -23.78
N SER A 323 13.15 -19.48 -23.04
CA SER A 323 12.18 -18.74 -22.21
C SER A 323 12.58 -18.83 -20.74
N GLY A 324 12.43 -17.74 -19.99
CA GLY A 324 12.71 -17.69 -18.56
C GLY A 324 12.00 -16.52 -17.87
N SER A 325 11.68 -16.67 -16.59
CA SER A 325 11.07 -15.61 -15.80
C SER A 325 12.12 -14.63 -15.31
N ALA A 326 11.87 -13.34 -15.47
CA ALA A 326 12.63 -12.30 -14.80
C ALA A 326 12.39 -12.34 -13.27
N VAL A 327 13.34 -11.91 -12.44
CA VAL A 327 14.64 -11.32 -12.81
C VAL A 327 15.64 -12.39 -13.24
N LEU A 328 16.26 -12.23 -14.41
CA LEU A 328 17.29 -13.16 -14.90
C LEU A 328 18.64 -12.76 -14.34
N VAL A 329 19.36 -13.72 -13.77
CA VAL A 329 20.60 -13.47 -13.04
C VAL A 329 21.72 -14.44 -13.41
N ASP A 330 22.95 -14.03 -13.14
CA ASP A 330 24.11 -14.89 -13.27
C ASP A 330 24.02 -16.12 -12.34
N PRO A 331 24.64 -17.25 -12.72
CA PRO A 331 24.49 -18.51 -12.02
C PRO A 331 25.05 -18.48 -10.58
N PHE A 332 25.85 -17.49 -10.21
CA PHE A 332 26.49 -17.39 -8.89
C PHE A 332 25.90 -16.33 -7.99
N SER A 333 24.86 -15.63 -8.45
CA SER A 333 24.21 -14.62 -7.63
C SER A 333 23.76 -15.27 -6.32
N THR A 334 24.47 -14.90 -5.26
CA THR A 334 24.16 -15.17 -3.84
C THR A 334 23.39 -13.99 -3.23
N ASP A 335 23.14 -12.95 -4.02
CA ASP A 335 22.47 -11.73 -3.59
C ASP A 335 20.94 -11.95 -3.50
N LEU A 336 20.17 -10.87 -3.27
CA LEU A 336 18.71 -10.87 -3.07
C LEU A 336 17.92 -11.61 -4.16
N PHE A 337 18.51 -11.77 -5.35
CA PHE A 337 17.93 -12.47 -6.49
C PHE A 337 18.08 -14.00 -6.45
N SER A 338 18.72 -14.55 -5.41
CA SER A 338 18.98 -15.99 -5.29
C SER A 338 17.71 -16.87 -5.31
N ASN A 339 16.58 -16.30 -4.88
CA ASN A 339 15.25 -16.93 -4.90
C ASN A 339 14.37 -16.49 -6.09
N PHE A 340 14.87 -15.65 -7.01
CA PHE A 340 14.08 -15.10 -8.12
C PHE A 340 14.56 -15.59 -9.49
N GLY A 341 13.59 -15.85 -10.36
CA GLY A 341 13.76 -15.94 -11.81
C GLY A 341 14.64 -17.06 -12.37
N THR A 342 15.01 -16.90 -13.64
CA THR A 342 15.79 -17.87 -14.43
C THR A 342 17.27 -17.53 -14.39
N ARG A 343 18.11 -18.50 -14.00
CA ARG A 343 19.57 -18.36 -14.05
C ARG A 343 20.08 -18.50 -15.47
N PHE A 344 21.06 -17.68 -15.83
CA PHE A 344 21.79 -17.85 -17.09
C PHE A 344 22.55 -19.18 -17.12
N ALA A 345 22.68 -19.81 -18.30
CA ALA A 345 23.26 -21.14 -18.42
C ALA A 345 24.78 -21.15 -18.63
N SER A 346 25.34 -20.18 -19.36
CA SER A 346 26.77 -20.14 -19.68
C SER A 346 27.58 -19.16 -18.83
N TRP A 347 28.87 -19.47 -18.73
CA TRP A 347 29.91 -18.77 -17.99
C TRP A 347 30.73 -17.96 -19.00
N GLY A 348 31.01 -16.69 -18.70
CA GLY A 348 32.13 -15.97 -19.34
C GLY A 348 32.00 -15.62 -20.82
N ASP A 349 30.80 -15.53 -21.40
CA ASP A 349 30.70 -15.00 -22.76
C ASP A 349 30.93 -13.49 -22.76
N ALA A 350 32.04 -13.07 -23.40
CA ALA A 350 32.40 -11.68 -23.65
C ALA A 350 31.37 -10.92 -24.53
N GLY A 351 30.38 -11.63 -25.08
CA GLY A 351 29.31 -11.10 -25.92
C GLY A 351 28.07 -10.65 -25.15
N SER A 352 27.25 -9.85 -25.81
CA SER A 352 26.00 -9.32 -25.28
C SER A 352 24.97 -10.43 -25.02
N LYS A 353 24.12 -10.23 -24.02
CA LYS A 353 22.91 -11.04 -23.82
C LYS A 353 21.74 -10.30 -24.44
N ILE A 354 20.85 -11.01 -25.14
CA ILE A 354 19.69 -10.40 -25.79
C ILE A 354 18.39 -10.94 -25.22
N PHE A 355 17.40 -10.06 -25.07
CA PHE A 355 16.11 -10.34 -24.46
C PHE A 355 14.99 -9.82 -25.36
N ARG A 356 13.84 -10.49 -25.36
CA ARG A 356 12.70 -10.13 -26.17
C ARG A 356 11.39 -10.48 -25.46
N LYS A 357 10.42 -9.56 -25.54
CA LYS A 357 9.10 -9.74 -24.96
C LYS A 357 8.01 -9.15 -25.85
N THR A 358 6.97 -9.95 -26.09
CA THR A 358 5.74 -9.48 -26.71
C THR A 358 4.79 -8.93 -25.64
N PHE A 359 4.06 -7.88 -25.98
CA PHE A 359 3.01 -7.30 -25.15
C PHE A 359 1.95 -6.63 -26.03
N VAL A 360 0.77 -6.39 -25.47
CA VAL A 360 -0.36 -5.80 -26.21
C VAL A 360 -0.64 -4.41 -25.67
N VAL A 361 -0.81 -3.45 -26.57
CA VAL A 361 -1.28 -2.09 -26.26
C VAL A 361 -2.69 -1.93 -26.83
N THR A 362 -3.65 -1.60 -25.97
CA THR A 362 -5.06 -1.42 -26.35
C THR A 362 -5.37 -0.01 -26.85
N ASN A 363 -4.65 1.00 -26.35
CA ASN A 363 -4.85 2.40 -26.66
C ASN A 363 -3.54 3.18 -26.42
N LEU A 364 -3.29 4.21 -27.22
CA LEU A 364 -2.16 5.11 -27.04
C LEU A 364 -2.66 6.47 -26.54
N PRO A 365 -2.32 6.87 -25.30
CA PRO A 365 -2.69 8.17 -24.79
C PRO A 365 -1.86 9.29 -25.46
N PRO A 366 -2.45 10.47 -25.71
CA PRO A 366 -1.69 11.64 -26.16
C PRO A 366 -0.58 11.98 -25.17
N ASN A 367 0.61 12.31 -25.66
CA ASN A 367 1.79 12.63 -24.84
C ASN A 367 2.21 11.52 -23.85
N GLY A 368 1.95 10.26 -24.21
CA GLY A 368 2.40 9.10 -23.44
C GLY A 368 3.93 9.01 -23.38
N ARG A 369 4.47 8.73 -22.18
CA ARG A 369 5.87 8.40 -21.91
C ARG A 369 5.97 6.92 -21.57
N LEU A 370 6.87 6.23 -22.25
CA LEU A 370 7.11 4.81 -22.06
C LEU A 370 8.31 4.63 -21.14
N LEU A 371 8.15 3.94 -20.01
CA LEU A 371 9.17 3.78 -18.99
C LEU A 371 9.48 2.31 -18.81
N ALA A 372 10.73 1.91 -19.05
CA ALA A 372 11.25 0.61 -18.66
C ALA A 372 11.93 0.76 -17.30
N ARG A 373 11.45 -0.01 -16.32
CA ARG A 373 11.92 0.08 -14.93
C ARG A 373 12.34 -1.28 -14.41
N GLY A 374 13.54 -1.38 -13.86
CA GLY A 374 13.99 -2.63 -13.26
C GLY A 374 15.49 -2.74 -13.11
N TYR A 375 15.97 -3.98 -13.09
CA TYR A 375 17.35 -4.32 -12.85
C TYR A 375 18.10 -4.43 -14.17
N ILE A 376 19.15 -3.63 -14.30
CA ILE A 376 20.00 -3.57 -15.48
C ILE A 376 21.44 -3.54 -14.99
N ASP A 377 22.13 -4.66 -15.14
CA ASP A 377 23.57 -4.70 -14.87
C ASP A 377 24.34 -4.03 -16.01
N ASP A 378 25.36 -3.26 -15.67
CA ASP A 378 26.20 -2.54 -16.63
C ASP A 378 25.42 -1.70 -17.66
N GLY A 379 25.32 -2.04 -18.93
CA GLY A 379 24.65 -1.19 -19.94
C GLY A 379 23.57 -1.93 -20.70
N ALA A 380 22.57 -1.20 -21.21
CA ALA A 380 21.56 -1.81 -22.07
C ALA A 380 21.09 -0.90 -23.20
N ILE A 381 20.68 -1.51 -24.31
CA ILE A 381 20.03 -0.86 -25.45
C ILE A 381 18.66 -1.48 -25.65
N PHE A 382 17.64 -0.64 -25.76
CA PHE A 382 16.26 -1.01 -25.96
C PHE A 382 15.83 -0.72 -27.38
N TYR A 383 15.14 -1.69 -27.97
CA TYR A 383 14.50 -1.59 -29.27
C TYR A 383 13.01 -1.87 -29.12
N LEU A 384 12.20 -1.04 -29.76
CA LEU A 384 10.75 -1.20 -29.79
C LEU A 384 10.30 -1.37 -31.23
N ASN A 385 9.69 -2.52 -31.53
CA ASN A 385 9.21 -2.88 -32.87
C ASN A 385 10.28 -2.74 -33.98
N GLY A 386 11.55 -2.98 -33.63
CA GLY A 386 12.71 -2.85 -34.52
C GLY A 386 13.42 -1.50 -34.50
N GLY A 387 12.79 -0.44 -34.00
CA GLY A 387 13.40 0.89 -33.87
C GLY A 387 14.20 1.03 -32.58
N TYR A 388 15.26 1.84 -32.58
CA TYR A 388 15.98 2.21 -31.36
C TYR A 388 15.06 3.05 -30.46
N ALA A 389 14.82 2.57 -29.24
CA ALA A 389 13.91 3.21 -28.30
C ALA A 389 14.63 3.95 -27.16
N GLY A 390 15.84 3.54 -26.80
CA GLY A 390 16.60 4.16 -25.72
C GLY A 390 17.77 3.30 -25.27
N SER A 391 18.62 3.83 -24.41
CA SER A 391 19.72 3.09 -23.81
C SER A 391 20.10 3.63 -22.44
N VAL A 392 20.83 2.83 -21.67
CA VAL A 392 21.41 3.21 -20.39
C VAL A 392 22.86 2.77 -20.35
N ARG A 393 23.75 3.67 -19.95
CA ARG A 393 25.21 3.45 -19.83
C ARG A 393 25.86 2.81 -21.06
N MET A 394 25.41 3.20 -22.26
CA MET A 394 26.01 2.80 -23.53
C MET A 394 26.69 3.99 -24.21
N PRO A 395 27.83 3.78 -24.90
CA PRO A 395 28.48 4.84 -25.66
C PRO A 395 27.62 5.26 -26.86
N PRO A 396 27.65 6.54 -27.26
CA PRO A 396 27.00 6.99 -28.49
C PRO A 396 27.79 6.45 -29.70
N LEU A 397 27.30 5.41 -30.35
CA LEU A 397 27.93 4.80 -31.52
C LEU A 397 26.92 4.65 -32.66
N GLU A 398 27.39 4.85 -33.90
CA GLU A 398 26.59 4.61 -35.12
C GLU A 398 26.27 3.12 -35.34
N GLN A 399 27.12 2.23 -34.81
CA GLN A 399 26.90 0.79 -34.82
C GLN A 399 27.29 0.19 -33.47
N VAL A 400 26.40 -0.64 -32.93
CA VAL A 400 26.65 -1.41 -31.70
C VAL A 400 26.85 -2.86 -32.09
N LEU A 401 27.98 -3.41 -31.67
CA LEU A 401 28.36 -4.81 -31.86
C LEU A 401 28.03 -5.61 -30.59
N SER A 402 27.97 -6.93 -30.72
CA SER A 402 27.85 -7.85 -29.58
C SER A 402 28.94 -7.66 -28.53
N THR A 403 30.10 -7.12 -28.93
CA THR A 403 31.27 -6.85 -28.10
C THR A 403 31.36 -5.41 -27.60
N THR A 404 30.43 -4.53 -27.98
CA THR A 404 30.39 -3.16 -27.46
C THR A 404 30.25 -3.17 -25.94
N ARG A 405 31.00 -2.30 -25.27
CA ARG A 405 31.04 -2.21 -23.81
C ARG A 405 30.18 -1.09 -23.28
N ALA A 406 29.58 -1.34 -22.11
CA ALA A 406 28.95 -0.31 -21.32
C ALA A 406 30.01 0.67 -20.79
N ILE A 407 29.66 1.94 -20.64
CA ILE A 407 30.59 2.98 -20.16
C ILE A 407 30.74 2.99 -18.63
N SER A 408 29.79 2.41 -17.91
CA SER A 408 29.78 2.32 -16.44
C SER A 408 28.79 1.27 -15.94
N SER A 409 28.85 0.99 -14.64
CA SER A 409 27.95 0.09 -13.90
C SER A 409 26.96 0.88 -13.02
N PRO A 410 25.82 0.28 -12.60
CA PRO A 410 24.91 0.91 -11.64
C PRO A 410 25.61 1.15 -10.28
N VAL A 411 25.25 2.25 -9.61
CA VAL A 411 25.82 2.65 -8.31
C VAL A 411 25.46 1.64 -7.21
N VAL A 412 24.21 1.17 -7.22
CA VAL A 412 23.70 0.14 -6.30
C VAL A 412 23.08 -0.97 -7.14
N ARG A 413 23.69 -2.17 -7.13
CA ARG A 413 23.26 -3.31 -7.97
C ARG A 413 21.86 -3.83 -7.65
N THR A 414 21.38 -3.59 -6.44
CA THR A 414 20.03 -4.00 -5.97
C THR A 414 18.99 -2.90 -6.14
N ALA A 415 19.37 -1.73 -6.68
CA ALA A 415 18.43 -0.66 -6.98
C ALA A 415 17.85 -0.83 -8.39
N GLN A 416 16.57 -0.48 -8.55
CA GLN A 416 15.96 -0.38 -9.87
C GLN A 416 16.34 0.92 -10.55
N GLU A 417 16.44 0.84 -11.86
CA GLU A 417 16.72 1.98 -12.72
C GLU A 417 15.55 2.23 -13.66
N THR A 418 15.41 3.48 -14.07
CA THR A 418 14.35 3.90 -14.99
C THR A 418 14.98 4.40 -16.28
N VAL A 419 14.56 3.81 -17.39
CA VAL A 419 14.95 4.21 -18.74
C VAL A 419 13.69 4.67 -19.46
N GLU A 420 13.66 5.93 -19.87
CA GLU A 420 12.61 6.44 -20.74
C GLU A 420 12.86 5.99 -22.18
N LEU A 421 11.85 5.37 -22.77
CA LEU A 421 11.86 4.82 -24.10
C LEU A 421 11.00 5.68 -25.04
N ASP A 422 11.38 5.71 -26.32
CA ASP A 422 10.61 6.39 -27.36
C ASP A 422 9.24 5.74 -27.56
N ALA A 423 8.22 6.37 -26.96
CA ALA A 423 6.84 5.93 -27.04
C ALA A 423 6.24 6.05 -28.45
N SER A 424 6.84 6.84 -29.36
CA SER A 424 6.35 6.99 -30.74
C SER A 424 6.47 5.71 -31.56
N LEU A 425 7.31 4.76 -31.11
CA LEU A 425 7.48 3.46 -31.73
C LEU A 425 6.38 2.45 -31.35
N LEU A 426 5.53 2.78 -30.37
CA LEU A 426 4.40 1.93 -29.98
C LEU A 426 3.33 1.89 -31.06
N ARG A 427 2.61 0.76 -31.12
CA ARG A 427 1.48 0.56 -32.02
C ARG A 427 0.31 -0.01 -31.22
N VAL A 428 -0.92 0.32 -31.60
CA VAL A 428 -2.09 -0.41 -31.07
C VAL A 428 -2.03 -1.86 -31.56
N GLY A 429 -2.21 -2.81 -30.65
CA GLY A 429 -2.05 -4.24 -30.89
C GLY A 429 -0.74 -4.80 -30.33
N THR A 430 -0.21 -5.85 -30.96
CA THR A 430 0.99 -6.55 -30.50
C THR A 430 2.25 -5.75 -30.78
N ASN A 431 3.06 -5.55 -29.74
CA ASN A 431 4.36 -4.89 -29.77
C ASN A 431 5.44 -5.85 -29.31
N VAL A 432 6.69 -5.51 -29.64
CA VAL A 432 7.89 -6.23 -29.18
C VAL A 432 8.89 -5.26 -28.59
N LEU A 433 9.25 -5.50 -27.32
CA LEU A 433 10.42 -4.90 -26.69
C LEU A 433 11.57 -5.89 -26.80
N ALA A 434 12.68 -5.46 -27.38
CA ALA A 434 13.91 -6.21 -27.52
C ALA A 434 15.05 -5.45 -26.84
N VAL A 435 15.95 -6.14 -26.14
CA VAL A 435 16.97 -5.51 -25.30
C VAL A 435 18.32 -6.20 -25.49
N GLN A 436 19.39 -5.43 -25.68
CA GLN A 436 20.77 -5.88 -25.60
C GLN A 436 21.31 -5.49 -24.23
N LEU A 437 21.91 -6.43 -23.51
CA LEU A 437 22.62 -6.20 -22.25
C LEU A 437 24.11 -6.34 -22.49
N HIS A 438 24.86 -5.32 -22.09
CA HIS A 438 26.29 -5.15 -22.32
C HIS A 438 27.03 -5.06 -21.00
N GLN A 439 28.23 -5.63 -20.97
CA GLN A 439 29.13 -5.60 -19.82
C GLN A 439 30.10 -4.43 -19.93
N THR A 440 30.63 -3.99 -18.79
CA THR A 440 31.73 -3.02 -18.68
C THR A 440 33.10 -3.67 -18.90
N ALA A 441 33.25 -4.95 -18.55
CA ALA A 441 34.50 -5.70 -18.65
C ALA A 441 34.35 -7.03 -19.40
N ASN A 442 35.45 -7.51 -20.00
CA ASN A 442 35.47 -8.75 -20.81
C ASN A 442 35.33 -10.03 -19.97
N ASP A 443 35.65 -9.96 -18.69
CA ASP A 443 35.72 -11.06 -17.73
C ASP A 443 34.66 -10.95 -16.61
N SER A 444 33.75 -9.97 -16.72
CA SER A 444 32.64 -9.85 -15.78
C SER A 444 31.71 -11.05 -15.93
N LEU A 445 31.59 -11.80 -14.83
CA LEU A 445 30.68 -12.93 -14.70
C LEU A 445 29.29 -12.51 -14.23
N ARG A 446 29.09 -11.21 -13.94
CA ARG A 446 27.87 -10.68 -13.37
C ARG A 446 26.94 -10.21 -14.47
N ALA A 447 25.68 -10.59 -14.37
CA ALA A 447 24.64 -10.08 -15.24
C ALA A 447 23.32 -10.20 -14.49
N THR A 448 22.57 -9.10 -14.45
CA THR A 448 21.22 -9.05 -13.92
C THR A 448 20.37 -8.30 -14.92
N PHE A 449 19.26 -8.90 -15.33
CA PHE A 449 18.29 -8.24 -16.20
C PHE A 449 16.86 -8.61 -15.83
N GLY A 450 16.03 -7.59 -15.69
CA GLY A 450 14.59 -7.72 -15.67
C GLY A 450 13.98 -6.34 -15.58
N VAL A 451 13.01 -6.05 -16.45
CA VAL A 451 12.25 -4.79 -16.40
C VAL A 451 10.76 -5.07 -16.41
N HIS A 452 10.00 -4.21 -15.75
CA HIS A 452 8.59 -3.98 -16.05
C HIS A 452 8.47 -2.78 -16.99
N LEU A 453 7.36 -2.69 -17.71
CA LEU A 453 7.13 -1.63 -18.69
C LEU A 453 5.83 -0.91 -18.38
N GLU A 454 5.90 0.41 -18.32
CA GLU A 454 4.77 1.28 -18.00
C GLU A 454 4.59 2.34 -19.08
N LEU A 455 3.34 2.58 -19.47
CA LEU A 455 2.95 3.70 -20.30
C LEU A 455 2.26 4.74 -19.41
N THR A 456 2.92 5.86 -19.18
CA THR A 456 2.42 6.96 -18.36
C THR A 456 1.93 8.08 -19.26
N ALA A 457 0.84 8.76 -18.94
CA ALA A 457 0.37 9.87 -19.76
C ALA A 457 -0.33 10.93 -18.94
N PRO A 458 -0.16 12.22 -19.30
CA PRO A 458 -0.82 13.32 -18.62
C PRO A 458 -2.34 13.21 -18.79
N VAL A 459 -3.05 13.04 -17.68
CA VAL A 459 -4.47 13.32 -17.53
C VAL A 459 -4.63 14.84 -17.47
N ILE A 460 -5.06 15.42 -18.59
CA ILE A 460 -5.62 16.76 -18.58
C ILE A 460 -7.05 16.62 -18.03
N ARG A 461 -7.20 16.66 -16.71
CA ARG A 461 -8.52 16.93 -16.12
C ARG A 461 -8.69 18.44 -16.22
N GLU A 462 -9.64 18.92 -17.01
CA GLU A 462 -10.07 20.31 -16.81
C GLU A 462 -10.60 20.40 -15.37
N PRO A 463 -10.13 21.35 -14.54
CA PRO A 463 -10.63 21.44 -13.18
C PRO A 463 -12.14 21.68 -13.24
N VAL A 464 -12.89 20.92 -12.47
CA VAL A 464 -14.35 21.01 -12.32
C VAL A 464 -14.71 22.28 -11.53
N ARG A 465 -14.27 23.44 -12.03
CA ARG A 465 -14.52 24.76 -11.42
C ARG A 465 -15.85 25.36 -11.85
N ASN A 466 -16.56 24.69 -12.75
CA ASN A 466 -17.70 25.26 -13.46
C ASN A 466 -19.01 24.51 -13.25
N LEU A 467 -19.05 23.40 -12.50
CA LEU A 467 -20.35 22.83 -12.11
C LEU A 467 -21.12 23.84 -11.27
N ARG A 468 -22.42 23.94 -11.49
CA ARG A 468 -23.31 24.82 -10.74
C ARG A 468 -24.46 24.02 -10.17
N LEU A 469 -24.88 24.36 -8.96
CA LEU A 469 -26.23 24.04 -8.54
C LEU A 469 -27.18 24.89 -9.39
N ASN A 470 -28.07 24.24 -10.14
CA ASN A 470 -29.01 24.95 -11.01
C ASN A 470 -30.33 25.21 -10.30
N GLU A 471 -30.86 24.22 -9.60
CA GLU A 471 -32.14 24.29 -8.90
C GLU A 471 -32.10 23.52 -7.57
N VAL A 472 -32.86 23.97 -6.58
CA VAL A 472 -33.07 23.27 -5.31
C VAL A 472 -34.56 23.32 -4.98
N LEU A 473 -35.18 22.17 -4.78
CA LEU A 473 -36.53 22.04 -4.26
C LEU A 473 -36.50 21.33 -2.91
N ALA A 474 -36.46 22.12 -1.83
CA ALA A 474 -36.34 21.66 -0.45
C ALA A 474 -37.69 21.51 0.30
N ALA A 475 -38.81 21.63 -0.42
CA ALA A 475 -40.15 21.46 0.13
C ALA A 475 -41.08 20.83 -0.91
N ASN A 476 -40.70 19.66 -1.41
CA ASN A 476 -41.42 19.01 -2.50
C ASN A 476 -42.70 18.29 -2.02
N SER A 477 -43.86 18.80 -2.44
CA SER A 477 -45.16 18.18 -2.14
C SER A 477 -45.91 17.67 -3.38
N TYR A 478 -45.32 17.82 -4.57
CA TYR A 478 -46.03 17.61 -5.83
C TYR A 478 -45.27 16.75 -6.85
N ILE A 479 -43.96 16.95 -7.02
CA ILE A 479 -43.18 16.25 -8.05
C ILE A 479 -42.80 14.87 -7.52
N LYS A 480 -43.36 13.82 -8.13
CA LYS A 480 -43.06 12.44 -7.74
C LYS A 480 -41.83 11.90 -8.47
N ASN A 481 -41.01 11.12 -7.78
CA ASN A 481 -39.95 10.32 -8.39
C ASN A 481 -40.51 8.98 -8.93
N GLY A 482 -39.64 8.15 -9.53
CA GLY A 482 -40.02 6.83 -10.07
C GLY A 482 -40.53 5.79 -9.05
N ALA A 483 -40.55 6.14 -7.75
CA ALA A 483 -41.12 5.34 -6.68
C ALA A 483 -42.40 5.97 -6.07
N ASP A 484 -43.04 6.89 -6.78
CA ASP A 484 -44.25 7.62 -6.37
C ASP A 484 -44.12 8.46 -5.08
N ARG A 485 -42.89 8.80 -4.67
CA ARG A 485 -42.60 9.67 -3.52
C ARG A 485 -42.27 11.08 -3.99
N THR A 486 -42.45 12.09 -3.14
CA THR A 486 -42.08 13.49 -3.40
C THR A 486 -40.84 13.91 -2.61
N PRO A 487 -39.65 13.34 -2.87
CA PRO A 487 -38.44 13.76 -2.17
C PRO A 487 -38.03 15.17 -2.58
N ASP A 488 -37.35 15.86 -1.69
CA ASP A 488 -36.59 17.05 -2.06
C ASP A 488 -35.49 16.67 -3.05
N TRP A 489 -35.10 17.61 -3.90
CA TRP A 489 -34.08 17.36 -4.90
C TRP A 489 -33.24 18.62 -5.18
N VAL A 490 -32.05 18.38 -5.69
CA VAL A 490 -31.10 19.40 -6.15
C VAL A 490 -30.65 19.04 -7.55
N GLU A 491 -30.60 20.04 -8.42
CA GLU A 491 -30.09 19.94 -9.77
C GLU A 491 -28.66 20.44 -9.85
N ILE A 492 -27.85 19.74 -10.64
CA ILE A 492 -26.48 20.12 -10.94
C ILE A 492 -26.36 20.21 -12.45
N ILE A 493 -25.85 21.34 -12.94
CA ILE A 493 -25.59 21.56 -14.37
C ILE A 493 -24.09 21.53 -14.66
N ASN A 494 -23.73 20.97 -15.81
CA ASN A 494 -22.40 20.99 -16.37
C ASN A 494 -22.31 21.99 -17.55
N PRO A 495 -22.01 23.27 -17.29
CA PRO A 495 -21.92 24.26 -18.35
C PRO A 495 -20.62 24.17 -19.17
N THR A 496 -19.84 23.10 -19.00
CA THR A 496 -18.57 22.91 -19.73
C THR A 496 -18.81 22.19 -21.07
N THR A 497 -17.80 22.22 -21.93
CA THR A 497 -17.84 21.54 -23.24
C THR A 497 -17.41 20.08 -23.18
N ASN A 498 -17.19 19.52 -22.00
CA ASN A 498 -16.75 18.14 -21.79
C ASN A 498 -17.63 17.46 -20.76
N ASP A 499 -17.77 16.13 -20.84
CA ASP A 499 -18.39 15.35 -19.76
C ASP A 499 -17.55 15.49 -18.48
N VAL A 500 -18.24 15.60 -17.35
CA VAL A 500 -17.62 15.74 -16.03
C VAL A 500 -17.84 14.47 -15.22
N ASP A 501 -16.76 13.92 -14.69
CA ASP A 501 -16.81 12.82 -13.71
C ASP A 501 -17.09 13.38 -12.32
N LEU A 502 -18.22 12.99 -11.73
CA LEU A 502 -18.65 13.42 -10.40
C LEU A 502 -18.13 12.50 -9.29
N ALA A 503 -17.47 11.39 -9.61
CA ALA A 503 -17.03 10.41 -8.62
C ALA A 503 -16.22 11.07 -7.48
N GLY A 504 -16.68 10.88 -6.24
CA GLY A 504 -16.02 11.43 -5.05
C GLY A 504 -16.36 12.88 -4.71
N MET A 505 -17.07 13.62 -5.58
CA MET A 505 -17.69 14.90 -5.19
C MET A 505 -18.76 14.68 -4.12
N SER A 506 -19.13 15.71 -3.36
CA SER A 506 -20.14 15.59 -2.32
C SER A 506 -21.14 16.75 -2.31
N LEU A 507 -22.32 16.46 -1.78
CA LEU A 507 -23.34 17.42 -1.40
C LEU A 507 -23.43 17.46 0.12
N THR A 508 -23.55 18.67 0.65
CA THR A 508 -23.86 18.90 2.06
C THR A 508 -24.84 20.05 2.21
N ASP A 509 -25.68 19.97 3.23
CA ASP A 509 -26.46 21.06 3.81
C ASP A 509 -25.83 21.60 5.11
N ASP A 510 -24.74 21.00 5.58
CA ASP A 510 -24.00 21.34 6.80
C ASP A 510 -22.51 21.52 6.47
N LEU A 511 -22.01 22.75 6.58
CA LEU A 511 -20.61 23.08 6.30
C LEU A 511 -19.63 22.42 7.27
N SER A 512 -20.08 21.98 8.45
CA SER A 512 -19.27 21.19 9.38
C SER A 512 -19.18 19.71 8.97
N GLN A 513 -20.05 19.26 8.06
CA GLN A 513 -20.05 17.90 7.49
C GLN A 513 -20.01 17.95 5.95
N PRO A 514 -18.93 18.44 5.33
CA PRO A 514 -18.88 18.72 3.89
C PRO A 514 -19.10 17.50 2.97
N ARG A 515 -19.09 16.28 3.51
CA ARG A 515 -19.27 15.02 2.76
C ARG A 515 -20.49 14.20 3.19
N LYS A 516 -21.55 14.84 3.68
CA LYS A 516 -22.79 14.18 4.11
C LYS A 516 -23.39 13.22 3.06
N TRP A 517 -23.26 13.55 1.77
CA TRP A 517 -23.60 12.65 0.67
C TRP A 517 -22.54 12.71 -0.44
N VAL A 518 -21.96 11.58 -0.82
CA VAL A 518 -20.85 11.49 -1.78
C VAL A 518 -21.30 10.77 -3.05
N PHE A 519 -20.96 11.32 -4.22
CA PHE A 519 -21.22 10.69 -5.51
C PHE A 519 -20.43 9.37 -5.64
N PRO A 520 -21.10 8.26 -5.97
CA PRO A 520 -20.44 6.97 -6.18
C PRO A 520 -19.58 6.98 -7.46
N SER A 521 -18.72 5.97 -7.59
CA SER A 521 -17.89 5.80 -8.78
C SER A 521 -18.73 5.61 -10.05
N GLY A 522 -18.25 6.13 -11.17
CA GLY A 522 -18.89 5.98 -12.48
C GLY A 522 -20.01 6.98 -12.79
N VAL A 523 -20.36 7.88 -11.86
CA VAL A 523 -21.34 8.94 -12.12
C VAL A 523 -20.70 10.02 -12.98
N ARG A 524 -21.24 10.19 -14.20
CA ARG A 524 -20.84 11.25 -15.12
C ARG A 524 -22.00 12.18 -15.40
N LEU A 525 -21.70 13.47 -15.47
CA LEU A 525 -22.60 14.49 -15.95
C LEU A 525 -22.15 14.89 -17.35
N ASN A 526 -22.99 14.63 -18.35
CA ASN A 526 -22.65 14.93 -19.74
C ASN A 526 -22.50 16.45 -19.94
N MET A 527 -21.84 16.85 -21.02
CA MET A 527 -21.83 18.27 -21.42
C MET A 527 -23.25 18.79 -21.71
N GLY A 528 -23.53 20.01 -21.26
CA GLY A 528 -24.84 20.68 -21.42
C GLY A 528 -25.77 20.47 -20.24
#